data_AF-A0A367LVD1-F1
#
_entry.id   AF-A0A367LVD1-F1
#
_cell.length_a   1.000
_cell.length_b   1.000
_cell.length_c   1.000
_cell.angle_alpha   90.00
_cell.angle_beta   90.00
_cell.angle_gamma   90.00
#
_symmetry.space_group_name_H-M   'P 1'
#
loop_
_entity.id
_entity.type
_entity.pdbx_description
1 polymer ?
#
loop_
_entity_poly.entity_id
_entity_poly.type
_entity_poly.pdbx_seq_one_letter_code
_entity_poly.pdbx_strand_id
1 'polypeptide(L)'
;GGQEPRHTCNLNLQSRAGAWELLRDLTAIYRGMAYWAQGQLKIQADIPRATDVDFAYTRANVIDGRFSYGSASERTRYSRALVSYDNPANNYD
;
A
#
# COMPACT_ATOMS: atom_id res chain seq x y z
N GLY A 1 -14.82 -11.43 6.85
CA GLY A 1 -14.17 -11.11 5.57
C GLY A 1 -14.46 -12.17 4.53
N GLY A 2 -15.69 -12.20 4.02
CA GLY A 2 -16.12 -13.14 2.98
C GLY A 2 -17.42 -12.71 2.28
N GLN A 3 -17.87 -11.48 2.52
CA GLN A 3 -19.14 -10.95 2.02
C GLN A 3 -18.94 -9.75 1.09
N GLU A 4 -17.84 -8.99 1.26
CA GLU A 4 -17.43 -7.93 0.33
C GLU A 4 -15.91 -7.95 0.10
N PRO A 5 -15.44 -7.59 -1.11
CA PRO A 5 -14.02 -7.47 -1.42
C PRO A 5 -13.33 -6.43 -0.53
N ARG A 6 -12.14 -6.74 -0.01
CA ARG A 6 -11.37 -5.85 0.89
C ARG A 6 -10.97 -4.52 0.23
N HIS A 7 -10.66 -4.57 -1.06
CA HIS A 7 -10.35 -3.40 -1.88
C HIS A 7 -11.11 -3.51 -3.20
N THR A 8 -11.93 -2.52 -3.51
CA THR A 8 -12.55 -2.32 -4.82
C THR A 8 -12.13 -0.97 -5.37
N CYS A 9 -11.84 -0.91 -6.67
CA CYS A 9 -11.35 0.30 -7.32
C CYS A 9 -12.05 0.47 -8.67
N ASN A 10 -12.95 1.45 -8.74
CA ASN A 10 -13.62 1.87 -9.98
C ASN A 10 -13.05 3.24 -10.37
N LEU A 11 -12.27 3.29 -11.45
CA LEU A 11 -11.57 4.51 -11.87
C LEU A 11 -12.15 5.04 -13.17
N ASN A 12 -12.25 6.36 -13.25
CA ASN A 12 -12.53 7.09 -14.49
C ASN A 12 -11.36 8.05 -14.77
N LEU A 13 -10.58 7.77 -15.82
CA LEU A 13 -9.41 8.56 -16.19
C LEU A 13 -9.80 9.64 -17.19
N GLN A 14 -10.03 10.86 -16.70
CA GLN A 14 -10.50 11.98 -17.52
C GLN A 14 -9.38 12.84 -18.12
N SER A 15 -8.17 12.76 -17.56
CA SER A 15 -7.02 13.54 -18.02
C SER A 15 -5.76 12.68 -18.07
N ARG A 16 -4.76 13.12 -18.85
CA ARG A 16 -3.47 12.43 -18.95
C ARG A 16 -2.67 12.70 -17.67
N ALA A 17 -2.27 11.63 -16.99
CA ALA A 17 -1.32 11.66 -15.89
C ALA A 17 -0.02 10.95 -16.29
N GLY A 18 1.09 11.26 -15.63
CA GLY A 18 2.34 10.52 -15.80
C GLY A 18 2.13 9.04 -15.46
N ALA A 19 2.59 8.13 -16.32
CA ALA A 19 2.31 6.69 -16.16
C ALA A 19 2.82 6.14 -14.81
N TRP A 20 3.99 6.60 -14.36
CA TRP A 20 4.56 6.19 -13.08
C TRP A 20 3.77 6.70 -11.87
N GLU A 21 3.34 7.96 -11.92
CA GLU A 21 2.54 8.57 -10.86
C GLU A 21 1.18 7.87 -10.75
N LEU A 22 0.53 7.63 -11.89
CA LEU A 22 -0.73 6.90 -11.94
C LEU A 22 -0.61 5.49 -11.36
N LEU A 23 0.46 4.75 -11.70
CA LEU A 23 0.69 3.42 -11.15
C LEU A 23 0.93 3.47 -9.63
N ARG A 24 1.68 4.46 -9.15
CA ARG A 24 1.91 4.64 -7.71
C ARG A 24 0.61 4.97 -6.97
N ASP A 25 -0.20 5.85 -7.52
CA ASP A 25 -1.50 6.24 -6.95
C ASP A 25 -2.46 5.05 -6.93
N LEU A 26 -2.47 4.23 -7.99
CA LEU A 26 -3.23 2.98 -8.03
C LEU A 26 -2.76 2.00 -6.94
N THR A 27 -1.44 1.83 -6.76
CA THR A 27 -0.92 0.92 -5.73
C THR A 27 -1.27 1.36 -4.30
N ALA A 28 -1.41 2.67 -4.07
CA ALA A 28 -1.78 3.20 -2.76
C ALA A 28 -3.19 2.75 -2.30
N ILE A 29 -4.13 2.57 -3.25
CA ILE A 29 -5.51 2.10 -2.96
C ILE A 29 -5.50 0.72 -2.28
N TYR A 30 -4.57 -0.14 -2.70
CA TYR A 30 -4.40 -1.50 -2.19
C TYR A 30 -3.43 -1.59 -1.01
N ARG A 31 -3.09 -0.45 -0.39
CA ARG A 31 -2.02 -0.34 0.63
C ARG A 31 -0.73 -1.01 0.18
N GLY A 32 -0.47 -0.91 -1.13
CA GLY A 32 0.58 -1.63 -1.80
C GLY A 32 1.78 -0.76 -2.15
N MET A 33 2.77 -1.40 -2.76
CA MET A 33 3.94 -0.75 -3.32
C MET A 33 4.19 -1.24 -4.75
N ALA A 34 4.56 -0.32 -5.63
CA ALA A 34 5.13 -0.63 -6.95
C ALA A 34 6.67 -0.53 -6.85
N TYR A 35 7.37 -1.59 -7.25
CA TYR A 35 8.83 -1.60 -7.25
C TYR A 35 9.37 -2.33 -8.49
N TRP A 36 10.57 -1.95 -8.90
CA TRP A 36 11.28 -2.62 -9.99
C TRP A 36 12.12 -3.76 -9.43
N ALA A 37 11.91 -4.96 -9.95
CA ALA A 37 12.74 -6.12 -9.65
C ALA A 37 12.83 -7.04 -10.87
N GLN A 38 14.02 -7.59 -11.12
CA GLN A 38 14.24 -8.56 -12.19
C GLN A 38 13.78 -8.08 -13.58
N GLY A 39 14.00 -6.80 -13.89
CA GLY A 39 13.63 -6.21 -15.19
C GLY A 39 12.11 -6.03 -15.39
N GLN A 40 11.30 -6.26 -14.36
CA GLN A 40 9.86 -6.11 -14.40
C GLN A 40 9.38 -5.18 -13.29
N LEU A 41 8.28 -4.47 -13.57
CA LEU A 41 7.54 -3.77 -12.54
C LEU A 41 6.69 -4.78 -11.77
N LYS A 42 6.91 -4.86 -10.46
CA LYS A 42 6.13 -5.70 -9.55
C LYS A 42 5.27 -4.81 -8.67
N ILE A 43 4.04 -5.26 -8.40
CA ILE A 43 3.11 -4.60 -7.49
C ILE A 43 2.79 -5.60 -6.37
N GLN A 44 2.89 -5.13 -5.14
CA GLN A 44 2.58 -5.90 -3.95
C GLN A 44 1.47 -5.18 -3.17
N ALA A 45 0.42 -5.90 -2.77
CA ALA A 45 -0.72 -5.37 -2.03
C ALA A 45 -0.82 -5.99 -0.61
N ASP A 46 -1.56 -5.32 0.28
CA ASP A 46 -1.86 -5.78 1.64
C ASP A 46 -2.91 -6.90 1.63
N ILE A 47 -2.47 -8.08 1.19
CA ILE A 47 -3.26 -9.32 1.16
C ILE A 47 -2.72 -10.23 2.26
N PRO A 48 -3.55 -11.00 2.98
CA PRO A 48 -3.07 -11.92 4.02
C PRO A 48 -1.98 -12.85 3.47
N ARG A 49 -0.72 -12.57 3.82
CA ARG A 49 0.46 -13.33 3.39
C ARG A 49 0.66 -14.61 4.20
N ALA A 50 -0.42 -15.25 4.64
CA ALA A 50 -0.36 -16.45 5.49
C ALA A 50 0.43 -17.60 4.84
N THR A 51 0.71 -17.52 3.55
CA THR A 51 1.39 -18.54 2.75
C THR A 51 2.70 -18.08 2.10
N ASP A 52 3.03 -16.79 2.11
CA ASP A 52 4.13 -16.23 1.31
C ASP A 52 5.23 -15.65 2.20
N VAL A 53 6.04 -16.52 2.80
CA VAL A 53 7.30 -16.10 3.43
C VAL A 53 8.37 -16.05 2.35
N ASP A 54 8.62 -14.86 1.82
CA ASP A 54 9.61 -14.66 0.75
C ASP A 54 11.04 -15.03 1.23
N PHE A 55 11.39 -14.68 2.47
CA PHE A 55 12.68 -14.98 3.09
C PHE A 55 12.57 -15.09 4.62
N ALA A 56 13.24 -16.07 5.22
CA ALA A 56 13.40 -16.19 6.66
C ALA A 56 14.73 -15.58 7.10
N TYR A 57 14.69 -14.49 7.87
CA TYR A 57 15.91 -13.84 8.39
C TYR A 57 16.25 -14.37 9.80
N THR A 58 17.51 -14.73 10.00
CA THR A 58 18.07 -15.20 11.28
C THR A 58 19.42 -14.52 11.51
N ARG A 59 19.93 -14.53 12.76
CA ARG A 59 21.27 -13.96 13.04
C ARG A 59 22.39 -14.59 12.20
N ALA A 60 22.17 -15.77 11.65
CA ALA A 60 23.12 -16.46 10.79
C ALA A 60 23.14 -15.95 9.33
N ASN A 61 22.12 -15.19 8.88
CA ASN A 61 22.02 -14.71 7.50
C ASN A 61 21.94 -13.18 7.36
N VAL A 62 22.31 -12.46 8.42
CA VAL A 62 22.42 -11.00 8.43
C VAL A 62 23.89 -10.60 8.44
N ILE A 63 24.24 -9.55 7.71
CA ILE A 63 25.59 -8.99 7.67
C ILE A 63 26.03 -8.66 9.11
N ASP A 64 27.17 -9.22 9.52
CA ASP A 64 27.73 -9.13 10.88
C ASP A 64 26.80 -9.59 12.02
N GLY A 65 25.72 -10.31 11.71
CA GLY A 65 24.74 -10.79 12.68
C GLY A 65 23.99 -9.68 13.43
N ARG A 66 24.04 -8.45 12.94
CA ARG A 66 23.48 -7.26 13.61
C ARG A 66 22.22 -6.74 12.91
N PHE A 67 21.14 -6.64 13.66
CA PHE A 67 19.94 -5.94 13.23
C PHE A 67 20.03 -4.47 13.63
N SER A 68 19.95 -3.57 12.65
CA SER A 68 19.79 -2.14 12.89
C SER A 68 18.30 -1.79 12.90
N TYR A 69 17.83 -1.16 13.98
CA TYR A 69 16.45 -0.72 14.12
C TYR A 69 16.42 0.81 14.10
N GLY A 70 15.81 1.38 13.06
CA GLY A 70 15.50 2.81 12.97
C GLY A 70 14.01 3.04 13.19
N SER A 71 13.64 4.12 13.87
CA SER A 71 12.25 4.56 13.94
C SER A 71 12.12 6.02 13.50
N ALA A 72 11.00 6.33 12.85
CA ALA A 72 10.66 7.71 12.53
C ALA A 72 10.32 8.49 13.81
N SER A 73 10.78 9.75 13.86
CA SER A 73 10.52 10.69 14.94
C SER A 73 9.02 10.85 15.17
N GLU A 74 8.60 11.04 16.42
CA GLU A 74 7.20 11.21 16.81
C GLU A 74 6.50 12.33 16.02
N ARG A 75 7.21 13.43 15.74
CA ARG A 75 6.69 14.57 14.95
C ARG A 75 6.31 14.22 13.52
N THR A 76 6.84 13.13 12.96
CA THR A 76 6.52 12.65 11.62
C THR A 76 5.41 11.60 11.60
N ARG A 77 4.82 11.26 12.76
CA ARG A 77 3.71 10.32 12.87
C ARG A 77 2.39 11.08 12.83
N TYR A 78 1.86 11.31 11.63
CA TYR A 78 0.54 11.91 11.47
C TYR A 78 -0.55 10.87 11.80
N SER A 79 -1.39 11.15 12.79
CA SER A 79 -2.48 10.26 13.25
C SER A 79 -3.89 10.79 12.94
N ARG A 80 -4.00 11.91 12.23
CA ARG A 80 -5.28 12.55 11.91
C ARG A 80 -5.76 12.11 10.54
N ALA A 81 -7.00 11.63 10.46
CA ALA A 81 -7.71 11.38 9.21
C ALA A 81 -8.85 12.40 9.05
N LEU A 82 -9.05 12.90 7.83
CA LEU A 82 -10.24 13.65 7.45
C LEU A 82 -11.13 12.70 6.63
N VAL A 83 -12.38 12.53 7.05
CA VAL A 83 -13.36 11.69 6.36
C VAL A 83 -14.50 12.61 5.92
N SER A 84 -14.70 12.73 4.62
CA SER A 84 -15.88 13.35 4.01
C SER A 84 -16.81 12.25 3.52
N TYR A 85 -18.09 12.34 3.83
CA TYR A 85 -19.11 11.37 3.45
C TYR A 85 -20.34 12.12 2.95
N ASP A 86 -20.74 11.86 1.71
CA ASP A 86 -21.93 12.43 1.09
C ASP A 86 -23.08 11.44 1.25
N ASN A 87 -24.21 11.89 1.82
CA ASN A 87 -25.32 11.02 2.17
C ASN A 87 -26.26 10.78 0.97
N PRO A 88 -26.37 9.54 0.45
CA PRO A 88 -27.26 9.23 -0.67
C PRO A 88 -28.75 9.30 -0.30
N ALA A 89 -29.11 9.31 0.99
CA ALA A 89 -30.50 9.46 1.45
C ALA A 89 -30.97 10.93 1.53
N ASN A 90 -30.08 11.91 1.31
CA ASN A 90 -30.38 13.33 1.40
C ASN A 90 -29.90 14.11 0.17
N ASN A 91 -30.14 13.56 -1.02
CA ASN A 91 -29.89 14.22 -2.30
C ASN A 91 -28.45 14.76 -2.52
N TYR A 92 -27.45 14.21 -1.81
CA TYR A 92 -26.05 14.65 -1.86
C TYR A 92 -25.79 16.10 -1.37
N ASP A 93 -26.62 16.62 -0.44
CA ASP A 93 -26.34 17.88 0.30
C ASP A 93 -25.37 17.69 1.47
#